data_AF-A0A9X9LLY2-F1
#
_entry.id   AF-A0A9X9LLY2-F1
#
_cell.length_a   1.000
_cell.length_b   1.000
_cell.length_c   1.000
_cell.angle_alpha   90.00
_cell.angle_beta   90.00
_cell.angle_gamma   90.00
#
_symmetry.space_group_name_H-M   'P 1'
#
loop_
_entity.id
_entity.type
_entity.pdbx_description
1 polymer ?
#
loop_
_entity_poly.entity_id
_entity_poly.type
_entity_poly.pdbx_seq_one_letter_code
_entity_poly.pdbx_strand_id
1 'polypeptide(L)'
;MNPMLGLGLLLAGLLTVEGLLKSDFTPKYRGPASQIQSWKGRRAAQELTKRNTDFSCNLYRKLASNSPNKNIFFSPLSISAAFSMLSLGAQDSTLDEIKRGFSFRNMPERDLHEGFHYLIDRMNQGSKDLDLNLKNTLFIDQKLQPQKQFLTEVKNLYNADTVPTNFQNVGDTRKRINDYVSQKTQGKINNLIKNIAPGTVMLLTNCIFFRARWQQEFDPKATKEEDFILDGNERVKVPMMFHGGMYETGYDKQLSCTILEMPYQGTITATFILPDEGKMKNVEAAFKRDTLDRWKKLVSRRVVDVSLPRFSITGNYDLKRTLSHLGITKIFEEHGDLTRIAPHRSLKVGEAVHEAVLKMDEKGTEGAAGSGAQTLPMETPVSIKLNRPFLVCIRDSVVSTIIFLGKIVNPTGQ
;
A
#
# COMPACT_ATOMS: atom_id res chain seq x y z
N MET A 1 -15.41 22.27 85.04
CA MET A 1 -14.08 22.90 84.93
C MET A 1 -13.42 22.39 83.65
N ASN A 2 -13.47 23.21 82.58
CA ASN A 2 -12.56 23.09 81.44
C ASN A 2 -11.21 23.71 81.83
N PRO A 3 -10.12 23.37 81.12
CA PRO A 3 -9.68 24.32 80.11
C PRO A 3 -9.35 23.66 78.76
N MET A 4 -10.03 24.17 77.73
CA MET A 4 -9.46 24.85 76.55
C MET A 4 -8.07 24.47 76.01
N LEU A 5 -8.10 24.26 74.68
CA LEU A 5 -7.15 24.73 73.65
C LEU A 5 -5.86 23.93 73.39
N GLY A 6 -5.90 23.24 72.25
CA GLY A 6 -4.76 22.70 71.51
C GLY A 6 -5.22 22.19 70.14
N LEU A 7 -5.78 23.08 69.32
CA LEU A 7 -6.19 22.81 67.94
C LEU A 7 -4.93 22.66 67.06
N GLY A 8 -4.79 21.54 66.34
CA GLY A 8 -3.69 21.38 65.39
C GLY A 8 -3.62 20.00 64.73
N LEU A 9 -4.43 19.81 63.69
CA LEU A 9 -4.17 18.95 62.52
C LEU A 9 -3.83 17.46 62.77
N LEU A 10 -4.86 16.60 62.69
CA LEU A 10 -4.77 15.28 62.06
C LEU A 10 -6.19 14.74 61.81
N LEU A 11 -6.76 15.09 60.65
CA LEU A 11 -7.96 14.46 60.10
C LEU A 11 -7.52 13.76 58.82
N ALA A 12 -7.10 12.50 58.99
CA ALA A 12 -6.94 11.52 57.93
C ALA A 12 -8.06 10.49 58.12
N GLY A 13 -8.79 10.20 57.05
CA GLY A 13 -9.66 9.03 56.97
C GLY A 13 -11.06 9.35 56.46
N LEU A 14 -11.39 8.75 55.31
CA LEU A 14 -12.70 8.68 54.66
C LEU A 14 -13.10 9.88 53.80
N LEU A 15 -12.45 9.99 52.64
CA LEU A 15 -13.17 10.33 51.40
C LEU A 15 -13.02 9.17 50.41
N THR A 16 -14.18 8.74 49.96
CA THR A 16 -14.52 7.67 49.02
C THR A 16 -13.70 7.72 47.73
N VAL A 17 -13.07 6.59 47.41
CA VAL A 17 -12.50 6.28 46.11
C VAL A 17 -13.64 5.98 45.14
N GLU A 18 -14.16 7.00 44.47
CA GLU A 18 -14.91 6.84 43.23
C GLU A 18 -14.28 7.71 42.16
N GLY A 19 -13.68 7.06 41.15
CA GLY A 19 -13.28 7.74 39.92
C GLY A 19 -11.80 7.61 39.57
N LEU A 20 -11.31 6.39 39.31
CA LEU A 20 -10.27 6.13 38.30
C LEU A 20 -10.12 4.61 38.13
N LEU A 21 -10.04 4.17 36.88
CA LEU A 21 -10.02 2.78 36.38
C LEU A 21 -11.40 2.18 36.01
N LYS A 22 -12.00 2.69 34.93
CA LYS A 22 -12.68 1.83 33.96
C LYS A 22 -11.94 1.91 32.64
N SER A 23 -11.15 0.87 32.36
CA SER A 23 -10.69 0.58 31.01
C SER A 23 -11.89 0.07 30.23
N ASP A 24 -12.43 0.87 29.31
CA ASP A 24 -13.42 0.41 28.33
C ASP A 24 -12.73 -0.50 27.28
N PHE A 25 -12.39 -1.72 27.69
CA PHE A 25 -12.26 -2.85 26.79
C PHE A 25 -13.56 -3.63 26.85
N THR A 26 -14.59 -3.11 26.17
CA THR A 26 -15.70 -3.97 25.74
C THR A 26 -15.26 -4.66 24.45
N PRO A 27 -15.12 -6.00 24.41
CA PRO A 27 -15.04 -6.70 23.15
C PRO A 27 -16.38 -6.41 22.45
N LYS A 28 -16.37 -5.72 21.31
CA LYS A 28 -17.57 -5.61 20.46
C LYS A 28 -17.99 -7.04 20.09
N TYR A 29 -18.98 -7.58 20.80
CA TYR A 29 -19.59 -8.86 20.50
C TYR A 29 -20.30 -8.69 19.15
N ARG A 30 -19.60 -9.07 18.08
CA ARG A 30 -20.13 -9.09 16.72
C ARG A 30 -21.11 -10.26 16.64
N GLY A 31 -22.40 -9.96 16.55
CA GLY A 31 -23.45 -10.99 16.46
C GLY A 31 -23.24 -11.95 15.27
N PRO A 32 -23.89 -13.12 15.26
CA PRO A 32 -23.62 -14.22 14.31
C PRO A 32 -23.61 -13.80 12.83
N ALA A 33 -24.53 -12.91 12.44
CA ALA A 33 -24.61 -12.40 11.06
C ALA A 33 -23.37 -11.61 10.63
N SER A 34 -22.80 -10.79 11.52
CA SER A 34 -21.59 -10.02 11.24
C SER A 34 -20.33 -10.89 11.20
N GLN A 35 -20.32 -12.02 11.91
CA GLN A 35 -19.25 -13.01 11.87
C GLN A 35 -19.30 -13.85 10.58
N ILE A 36 -20.49 -14.21 10.11
CA ILE A 36 -20.70 -14.90 8.82
C ILE A 36 -20.31 -14.01 7.64
N GLN A 37 -20.71 -12.73 7.66
CA GLN A 37 -20.34 -11.77 6.61
C GLN A 37 -18.82 -11.53 6.57
N SER A 38 -18.17 -11.44 7.75
CA SER A 38 -16.71 -11.36 7.88
C SER A 38 -16.00 -12.59 7.32
N TRP A 39 -16.53 -13.80 7.57
CA TRP A 39 -15.96 -15.05 7.05
C TRP A 39 -16.08 -15.16 5.52
N LYS A 40 -17.26 -14.83 4.96
CA LYS A 40 -17.47 -14.81 3.50
C LYS A 40 -16.54 -13.82 2.82
N GLY A 41 -16.48 -12.57 3.33
CA GLY A 41 -15.57 -11.54 2.82
C GLY A 41 -14.09 -11.97 2.90
N ARG A 42 -13.67 -12.64 3.98
CA ARG A 42 -12.31 -13.17 4.11
C ARG A 42 -12.00 -14.23 3.05
N ARG A 43 -12.92 -15.17 2.79
CA ARG A 43 -12.73 -16.21 1.78
C ARG A 43 -12.65 -15.61 0.38
N ALA A 44 -13.52 -14.65 0.06
CA ALA A 44 -13.47 -13.92 -1.19
C ALA A 44 -12.15 -13.14 -1.34
N ALA A 45 -11.69 -12.49 -0.26
CA ALA A 45 -10.42 -11.78 -0.23
C ALA A 45 -9.19 -12.69 -0.46
N GLN A 46 -9.22 -13.95 0.00
CA GLN A 46 -8.13 -14.90 -0.25
C GLN A 46 -8.00 -15.24 -1.74
N GLU A 47 -9.12 -15.48 -2.42
CA GLU A 47 -9.10 -15.75 -3.86
C GLU A 47 -8.76 -14.49 -4.66
N LEU A 48 -9.31 -13.34 -4.27
CA LEU A 48 -8.97 -12.04 -4.83
C LEU A 48 -7.47 -11.75 -4.73
N THR A 49 -6.83 -12.12 -3.62
CA THR A 49 -5.41 -11.87 -3.40
C THR A 49 -4.53 -12.59 -4.42
N LYS A 50 -4.87 -13.82 -4.81
CA LYS A 50 -4.11 -14.55 -5.85
C LYS A 50 -4.20 -13.85 -7.20
N ARG A 51 -5.38 -13.31 -7.52
CA ARG A 51 -5.66 -12.56 -8.75
C ARG A 51 -4.96 -11.20 -8.77
N ASN A 52 -5.01 -10.48 -7.65
CA ASN A 52 -4.26 -9.24 -7.46
C ASN A 52 -2.75 -9.50 -7.55
N THR A 53 -2.25 -10.66 -7.10
CA THR A 53 -0.84 -11.04 -7.25
C THR A 53 -0.46 -11.21 -8.73
N ASP A 54 -1.31 -11.87 -9.53
CA ASP A 54 -1.09 -12.01 -10.97
C ASP A 54 -1.08 -10.64 -11.66
N PHE A 55 -2.06 -9.77 -11.36
CA PHE A 55 -2.09 -8.39 -11.83
C PHE A 55 -0.81 -7.63 -11.44
N SER A 56 -0.38 -7.73 -10.18
CA SER A 56 0.83 -7.07 -9.65
C SER A 56 2.05 -7.44 -10.48
N CYS A 57 2.23 -8.74 -10.73
CA CYS A 57 3.35 -9.27 -11.51
C CYS A 57 3.28 -8.82 -12.97
N ASN A 58 2.10 -8.82 -13.57
CA ASN A 58 1.89 -8.39 -14.96
C ASN A 58 2.18 -6.90 -15.14
N LEU A 59 1.64 -6.05 -14.27
CA LEU A 59 1.86 -4.61 -14.29
C LEU A 59 3.34 -4.29 -14.06
N TYR A 60 3.97 -4.91 -13.06
CA TYR A 60 5.39 -4.72 -12.78
C TYR A 60 6.26 -5.03 -14.01
N ARG A 61 6.07 -6.19 -14.64
CA ARG A 61 6.85 -6.58 -15.83
C ARG A 61 6.67 -5.60 -16.99
N LYS A 62 5.47 -5.04 -17.19
CA LYS A 62 5.23 -4.00 -18.19
C LYS A 62 5.95 -2.69 -17.85
N LEU A 63 5.91 -2.24 -16.60
CA LEU A 63 6.61 -1.04 -16.15
C LEU A 63 8.14 -1.20 -16.27
N ALA A 64 8.68 -2.34 -15.82
CA ALA A 64 10.10 -2.67 -15.90
C ALA A 64 10.61 -2.70 -17.35
N SER A 65 9.82 -3.29 -18.26
CA SER A 65 10.17 -3.34 -19.69
C SER A 65 10.21 -1.95 -20.35
N ASN A 66 9.33 -1.04 -19.92
CA ASN A 66 9.21 0.31 -20.49
C ASN A 66 10.22 1.31 -19.90
N SER A 67 10.78 1.04 -18.73
CA SER A 67 11.69 1.95 -18.02
C SER A 67 12.72 1.17 -17.20
N PRO A 68 13.63 0.42 -17.85
CA PRO A 68 14.49 -0.55 -17.18
C PRO A 68 15.44 0.09 -16.15
N ASN A 69 15.90 1.32 -16.41
CA ASN A 69 16.89 2.01 -15.59
C ASN A 69 16.27 3.04 -14.63
N LYS A 70 14.97 2.93 -14.34
CA LYS A 70 14.27 3.85 -13.44
C LYS A 70 13.75 3.12 -12.21
N ASN A 71 13.68 3.85 -11.12
CA ASN A 71 12.90 3.44 -9.97
C ASN A 71 11.44 3.19 -10.37
N ILE A 72 10.85 2.14 -9.83
CA ILE A 72 9.44 1.79 -10.02
C ILE A 72 8.85 1.61 -8.63
N PHE A 73 7.68 2.20 -8.37
CA PHE A 73 7.03 2.01 -7.09
C PHE A 73 5.54 2.28 -7.18
N PHE A 74 4.70 1.27 -6.97
CA PHE A 74 3.25 1.44 -7.04
C PHE A 74 2.57 0.53 -6.03
N SER A 75 1.27 0.75 -5.81
CA SER A 75 0.43 -0.14 -5.03
C SER A 75 -0.54 -0.89 -5.93
N PRO A 76 -0.28 -2.18 -6.21
CA PRO A 76 -1.20 -2.99 -7.00
C PRO A 76 -2.57 -3.11 -6.35
N LEU A 77 -2.63 -3.27 -5.02
CA LEU A 77 -3.89 -3.35 -4.26
C LEU A 77 -4.72 -2.07 -4.45
N SER A 78 -4.09 -0.91 -4.35
CA SER A 78 -4.77 0.39 -4.47
C SER A 78 -5.35 0.60 -5.87
N ILE A 79 -4.55 0.36 -6.91
CA ILE A 79 -5.00 0.47 -8.31
C ILE A 79 -6.13 -0.53 -8.58
N SER A 80 -5.98 -1.78 -8.13
CA SER A 80 -7.00 -2.82 -8.34
C SER A 80 -8.32 -2.48 -7.64
N ALA A 81 -8.26 -1.95 -6.42
CA ALA A 81 -9.45 -1.48 -5.70
C ALA A 81 -10.17 -0.35 -6.45
N ALA A 82 -9.42 0.62 -6.98
CA ALA A 82 -10.00 1.75 -7.71
C ALA A 82 -10.72 1.34 -9.00
N PHE A 83 -10.16 0.38 -9.75
CA PHE A 83 -10.79 -0.10 -10.98
C PHE A 83 -11.87 -1.16 -10.74
N SER A 84 -11.77 -1.94 -9.66
CA SER A 84 -12.88 -2.76 -9.19
C SER A 84 -14.07 -1.90 -8.77
N MET A 85 -13.84 -0.76 -8.12
CA MET A 85 -14.88 0.22 -7.82
C MET A 85 -15.51 0.77 -9.10
N LEU A 86 -14.71 1.21 -10.08
CA LEU A 86 -15.23 1.68 -11.37
C LEU A 86 -16.02 0.60 -12.13
N SER A 87 -15.71 -0.68 -11.91
CA SER A 87 -16.42 -1.79 -12.55
C SER A 87 -17.88 -1.93 -12.10
N LEU A 88 -18.27 -1.37 -10.95
CA LEU A 88 -19.69 -1.24 -10.54
C LEU A 88 -20.48 -0.43 -11.57
N GLY A 89 -19.84 0.61 -12.12
CA GLY A 89 -20.41 1.53 -13.08
C GLY A 89 -20.27 1.09 -14.54
N ALA A 90 -19.51 0.03 -14.81
CA ALA A 90 -19.19 -0.42 -16.16
C ALA A 90 -20.01 -1.64 -16.58
N GLN A 91 -20.19 -1.82 -17.89
CA GLN A 91 -20.82 -3.03 -18.45
C GLN A 91 -20.20 -3.42 -19.81
N ASP A 92 -20.70 -4.52 -20.36
CA ASP A 92 -20.30 -5.08 -21.65
C ASP A 92 -18.78 -5.16 -21.85
N SER A 93 -18.28 -4.73 -23.01
CA SER A 93 -16.87 -4.82 -23.35
C SER A 93 -15.96 -3.96 -22.47
N THR A 94 -16.49 -2.89 -21.87
CA THR A 94 -15.73 -2.07 -20.92
C THR A 94 -15.47 -2.83 -19.62
N LEU A 95 -16.52 -3.49 -19.10
CA LEU A 95 -16.40 -4.36 -17.94
C LEU A 95 -15.51 -5.58 -18.21
N ASP A 96 -15.61 -6.18 -19.41
CA ASP A 96 -14.77 -7.33 -19.77
C ASP A 96 -13.28 -6.97 -19.84
N GLU A 97 -12.91 -5.81 -20.38
CA GLU A 97 -11.52 -5.34 -20.38
C GLU A 97 -10.98 -5.14 -18.97
N ILE A 98 -11.75 -4.49 -18.08
CA ILE A 98 -11.37 -4.32 -16.67
C ILE A 98 -11.17 -5.68 -16.01
N LYS A 99 -12.15 -6.59 -16.14
CA LYS A 99 -12.05 -7.93 -15.55
C LYS A 99 -10.88 -8.73 -16.10
N ARG A 100 -10.53 -8.56 -17.38
CA ARG A 100 -9.39 -9.24 -18.01
C ARG A 100 -8.07 -8.67 -17.51
N GLY A 101 -7.87 -7.35 -17.59
CA GLY A 101 -6.61 -6.70 -17.27
C GLY A 101 -6.23 -6.82 -15.79
N PHE A 102 -7.21 -6.78 -14.89
CA PHE A 102 -7.00 -6.97 -13.45
C PHE A 102 -7.10 -8.43 -12.98
N SER A 103 -7.20 -9.39 -13.90
CA SER A 103 -7.31 -10.83 -13.58
C SER A 103 -8.53 -11.20 -12.72
N PHE A 104 -9.64 -10.46 -12.84
CA PHE A 104 -10.90 -10.73 -12.14
C PHE A 104 -11.85 -11.68 -12.90
N ARG A 105 -11.54 -12.05 -14.15
CA ARG A 105 -12.36 -12.99 -14.94
C ARG A 105 -12.67 -14.29 -14.18
N ASN A 106 -13.91 -14.78 -14.30
CA ASN A 106 -14.39 -15.98 -13.61
C ASN A 106 -14.45 -15.85 -12.07
N MET A 107 -14.34 -14.64 -11.52
CA MET A 107 -14.72 -14.36 -10.13
C MET A 107 -16.16 -13.82 -10.11
N PRO A 108 -17.05 -14.34 -9.26
CA PRO A 108 -18.38 -13.76 -9.09
C PRO A 108 -18.29 -12.27 -8.70
N GLU A 109 -19.13 -11.41 -9.27
CA GLU A 109 -19.10 -9.95 -9.00
C GLU A 109 -19.28 -9.64 -7.53
N ARG A 110 -20.20 -10.35 -6.87
CA ARG A 110 -20.42 -10.25 -5.43
C ARG A 110 -19.13 -10.52 -4.65
N ASP A 111 -18.45 -11.63 -4.93
CA ASP A 111 -17.22 -12.01 -4.23
C ASP A 111 -16.09 -11.00 -4.52
N LEU A 112 -16.01 -10.47 -5.75
CA LEU A 112 -15.03 -9.45 -6.10
C LEU A 112 -15.17 -8.22 -5.19
N HIS A 113 -16.37 -7.66 -5.10
CA HIS A 113 -16.60 -6.45 -4.33
C HIS A 113 -16.61 -6.70 -2.81
N GLU A 114 -17.18 -7.81 -2.33
CA GLU A 114 -17.09 -8.21 -0.90
C GLU A 114 -15.63 -8.48 -0.49
N GLY A 115 -14.82 -9.06 -1.38
CA GLY A 115 -13.40 -9.29 -1.16
C GLY A 115 -12.61 -7.98 -1.04
N PHE A 116 -12.85 -7.02 -1.94
CA PHE A 116 -12.23 -5.70 -1.83
C PHE A 116 -12.70 -4.94 -0.59
N HIS A 117 -13.99 -5.00 -0.26
CA HIS A 117 -14.51 -4.39 0.97
C HIS A 117 -13.77 -4.91 2.20
N TYR A 118 -13.60 -6.23 2.32
CA TYR A 118 -12.84 -6.85 3.40
C TYR A 118 -11.37 -6.38 3.44
N LEU A 119 -10.71 -6.33 2.27
CA LEU A 119 -9.32 -5.87 2.18
C LEU A 119 -9.17 -4.40 2.55
N ILE A 120 -10.05 -3.52 2.05
CA ILE A 120 -10.02 -2.07 2.32
C ILE A 120 -10.26 -1.80 3.80
N ASP A 121 -11.26 -2.45 4.40
CA ASP A 121 -11.54 -2.33 5.83
C ASP A 121 -10.35 -2.80 6.67
N ARG A 122 -9.68 -3.87 6.26
CA ARG A 122 -8.46 -4.36 6.93
C ARG A 122 -7.31 -3.35 6.80
N MET A 123 -7.08 -2.80 5.61
CA MET A 123 -5.99 -1.84 5.39
C MET A 123 -6.22 -0.51 6.12
N ASN A 124 -7.48 -0.08 6.25
CA ASN A 124 -7.84 1.16 6.95
C ASN A 124 -7.95 1.00 8.48
N GLN A 125 -7.79 -0.20 9.03
CA GLN A 125 -7.69 -0.44 10.48
C GLN A 125 -6.26 -0.13 10.96
N GLY A 126 -5.85 1.14 10.83
CA GLY A 126 -4.56 1.61 11.31
C GLY A 126 -4.38 1.44 12.82
N SER A 127 -3.12 1.40 13.24
CA SER A 127 -2.72 1.44 14.64
C SER A 127 -1.64 2.52 14.83
N LYS A 128 -1.21 2.74 16.09
CA LYS A 128 -0.13 3.69 16.38
C LYS A 128 1.17 3.35 15.63
N ASP A 129 1.39 2.08 15.33
CA ASP A 129 2.64 1.56 14.75
C ASP A 129 2.50 1.17 13.26
N LEU A 130 1.29 1.28 12.71
CA LEU A 130 0.96 1.02 11.30
C LEU A 130 -0.09 2.04 10.82
N ASP A 131 0.35 2.98 10.00
CA ASP A 131 -0.49 3.93 9.29
C ASP A 131 -0.49 3.59 7.80
N LEU A 132 -1.58 2.96 7.36
CA LEU A 132 -1.83 2.62 5.97
C LEU A 132 -3.15 3.25 5.55
N ASN A 133 -3.07 4.22 4.64
CA ASN A 133 -4.24 4.97 4.20
C ASN A 133 -4.45 4.78 2.70
N LEU A 134 -5.42 3.95 2.34
CA LEU A 134 -5.90 3.79 0.96
C LEU A 134 -7.08 4.73 0.74
N LYS A 135 -6.92 5.72 -0.14
CA LYS A 135 -7.95 6.72 -0.45
C LYS A 135 -8.28 6.72 -1.95
N ASN A 136 -9.52 6.40 -2.25
CA ASN A 136 -10.13 6.53 -3.57
C ASN A 136 -11.08 7.72 -3.58
N THR A 137 -10.98 8.56 -4.61
CA THR A 137 -11.94 9.64 -4.82
C THR A 137 -12.34 9.74 -6.28
N LEU A 138 -13.64 9.82 -6.52
CA LEU A 138 -14.23 10.09 -7.83
C LEU A 138 -14.71 11.54 -7.85
N PHE A 139 -14.09 12.35 -8.71
CA PHE A 139 -14.56 13.69 -9.02
C PHE A 139 -15.46 13.60 -10.23
N ILE A 140 -16.74 13.93 -10.07
CA ILE A 140 -17.77 13.75 -11.09
C ILE A 140 -18.32 15.13 -11.45
N ASP A 141 -18.51 15.41 -12.75
CA ASP A 141 -19.04 16.69 -13.19
C ASP A 141 -20.42 16.93 -12.54
N GLN A 142 -20.57 18.10 -11.93
CA GLN A 142 -21.76 18.46 -11.15
C GLN A 142 -23.06 18.47 -11.98
N LYS A 143 -22.98 18.51 -13.32
CA LYS A 143 -24.15 18.42 -14.21
C LYS A 143 -24.56 16.98 -14.50
N LEU A 144 -23.77 15.99 -14.07
CA LEU A 144 -24.15 14.59 -14.14
C LEU A 144 -25.06 14.24 -12.97
N GLN A 145 -25.99 13.32 -13.22
CA GLN A 145 -26.83 12.72 -12.19
C GLN A 145 -26.48 11.24 -12.11
N PRO A 146 -25.47 10.85 -11.31
CA PRO A 146 -25.10 9.46 -11.17
C PRO A 146 -26.23 8.65 -10.55
N GLN A 147 -26.32 7.37 -10.92
CA GLN A 147 -27.28 6.46 -10.30
C GLN A 147 -27.01 6.37 -8.78
N LYS A 148 -28.08 6.44 -7.98
CA LYS A 148 -27.99 6.35 -6.52
C LYS A 148 -27.35 5.04 -6.05
N GLN A 149 -27.64 3.95 -6.75
CA GLN A 149 -27.06 2.64 -6.45
C GLN A 149 -25.53 2.68 -6.56
N PHE A 150 -24.99 3.19 -7.67
CA PHE A 150 -23.54 3.32 -7.87
C PHE A 150 -22.88 4.14 -6.76
N LEU A 151 -23.44 5.31 -6.42
CA LEU A 151 -22.89 6.16 -5.33
C LEU A 151 -22.90 5.44 -3.98
N THR A 152 -23.98 4.70 -3.70
CA THR A 152 -24.13 3.94 -2.45
C THR A 152 -23.13 2.79 -2.37
N GLU A 153 -22.93 2.05 -3.46
CA GLU A 153 -21.99 0.93 -3.53
C GLU A 153 -20.53 1.40 -3.46
N VAL A 154 -20.19 2.49 -4.15
CA VAL A 154 -18.88 3.15 -4.06
C VAL A 154 -18.56 3.53 -2.62
N LYS A 155 -19.52 4.12 -1.90
CA LYS A 155 -19.31 4.52 -0.51
C LYS A 155 -19.22 3.30 0.43
N ASN A 156 -20.14 2.36 0.32
CA ASN A 156 -20.28 1.26 1.28
C ASN A 156 -19.25 0.14 1.08
N LEU A 157 -18.91 -0.19 -0.17
CA LEU A 157 -18.00 -1.30 -0.47
C LEU A 157 -16.54 -0.83 -0.53
N TYR A 158 -16.28 0.40 -0.96
CA TYR A 158 -14.91 0.89 -1.19
C TYR A 158 -14.44 1.99 -0.24
N ASN A 159 -15.32 2.47 0.64
CA ASN A 159 -15.06 3.64 1.49
C ASN A 159 -14.52 4.85 0.69
N ALA A 160 -14.97 4.97 -0.55
CA ALA A 160 -14.51 6.00 -1.48
C ALA A 160 -15.43 7.22 -1.42
N ASP A 161 -14.85 8.39 -1.67
CA ASP A 161 -15.58 9.65 -1.71
C ASP A 161 -15.96 10.00 -3.15
N THR A 162 -17.16 10.56 -3.34
CA THR A 162 -17.63 11.10 -4.62
C THR A 162 -17.82 12.61 -4.47
N VAL A 163 -17.09 13.41 -5.25
CA VAL A 163 -17.05 14.86 -5.11
C VAL A 163 -17.60 15.52 -6.39
N PRO A 164 -18.74 16.22 -6.30
CA PRO A 164 -19.25 17.04 -7.41
C PRO A 164 -18.23 18.13 -7.78
N THR A 165 -17.92 18.24 -9.06
CA THR A 165 -16.83 19.09 -9.55
C THR A 165 -17.25 19.87 -10.79
N ASN A 166 -16.81 21.12 -10.92
CA ASN A 166 -17.06 21.92 -12.12
C ASN A 166 -15.83 21.91 -13.04
N PHE A 167 -15.79 21.02 -14.02
CA PHE A 167 -14.63 20.91 -14.92
C PHE A 167 -14.51 22.03 -15.97
N GLN A 168 -15.45 23.00 -16.01
CA GLN A 168 -15.40 24.12 -16.95
C GLN A 168 -14.30 25.15 -16.61
N ASN A 169 -13.94 25.30 -15.33
CA ASN A 169 -12.83 26.14 -14.90
C ASN A 169 -11.64 25.25 -14.48
N VAL A 170 -10.82 24.89 -15.47
CA VAL A 170 -9.74 23.90 -15.31
C VAL A 170 -8.71 24.33 -14.26
N GLY A 171 -8.34 25.61 -14.23
CA GLY A 171 -7.32 26.13 -13.30
C GLY A 171 -7.73 25.99 -11.84
N ASP A 172 -8.92 26.51 -11.50
CA ASP A 172 -9.46 26.44 -10.14
C ASP A 172 -9.78 25.01 -9.74
N THR A 173 -10.33 24.21 -10.66
CA THR A 173 -10.67 22.80 -10.40
C THR A 173 -9.44 21.96 -10.12
N ARG A 174 -8.35 22.14 -10.88
CA ARG A 174 -7.08 21.45 -10.60
C ARG A 174 -6.58 21.78 -9.20
N LYS A 175 -6.59 23.06 -8.81
CA LYS A 175 -6.16 23.48 -7.47
C LYS A 175 -7.03 22.83 -6.39
N ARG A 176 -8.36 22.87 -6.53
CA ARG A 176 -9.31 22.25 -5.57
C ARG A 176 -9.11 20.74 -5.42
N ILE A 177 -8.88 20.02 -6.52
CA ILE A 177 -8.61 18.58 -6.48
C ILE A 177 -7.30 18.31 -5.72
N ASN A 178 -6.24 19.05 -6.03
CA ASN A 178 -4.95 18.90 -5.34
C ASN A 178 -5.03 19.27 -3.85
N ASP A 179 -5.74 20.34 -3.50
CA ASP A 179 -5.99 20.75 -2.12
C ASP A 179 -6.78 19.67 -1.36
N TYR A 180 -7.79 19.07 -1.99
CA TYR A 180 -8.57 17.97 -1.43
C TYR A 180 -7.70 16.73 -1.16
N VAL A 181 -6.89 16.32 -2.15
CA VAL A 181 -5.98 15.17 -2.01
C VAL A 181 -4.94 15.44 -0.92
N SER A 182 -4.36 16.64 -0.89
CA SER A 182 -3.40 17.03 0.14
C SER A 182 -4.04 16.95 1.53
N GLN A 183 -5.24 17.50 1.72
CA GLN A 183 -5.96 17.41 3.00
C GLN A 183 -6.22 15.95 3.41
N LYS A 184 -6.71 15.12 2.48
CA LYS A 184 -7.02 13.69 2.74
C LYS A 184 -5.79 12.84 3.04
N THR A 185 -4.62 13.29 2.60
CA THR A 185 -3.33 12.63 2.82
C THR A 185 -2.46 13.36 3.83
N GLN A 186 -3.02 14.31 4.59
CA GLN A 186 -2.30 15.08 5.61
C GLN A 186 -1.01 15.75 5.07
N GLY A 187 -1.08 16.26 3.83
CA GLY A 187 0.02 16.93 3.15
C GLY A 187 1.10 15.99 2.58
N LYS A 188 0.90 14.67 2.61
CA LYS A 188 1.88 13.70 2.09
C LYS A 188 1.90 13.60 0.57
N ILE A 189 0.74 13.80 -0.08
CA ILE A 189 0.59 13.79 -1.53
C ILE A 189 0.08 15.17 -1.94
N ASN A 190 0.92 15.91 -2.65
CA ASN A 190 0.64 17.27 -3.10
C ASN A 190 0.75 17.33 -4.62
N ASN A 191 -0.08 18.16 -5.27
CA ASN A 191 -0.03 18.37 -6.72
C ASN A 191 -0.16 17.07 -7.55
N LEU A 192 -1.00 16.14 -7.11
CA LEU A 192 -1.27 14.86 -7.77
C LEU A 192 -1.62 15.04 -9.25
N ILE A 193 -2.54 15.97 -9.53
CA ILE A 193 -3.03 16.26 -10.87
C ILE A 193 -2.26 17.45 -11.44
N LYS A 194 -1.54 17.20 -12.54
CA LYS A 194 -0.78 18.24 -13.26
C LYS A 194 -1.64 18.98 -14.27
N ASN A 195 -2.44 18.24 -15.03
CA ASN A 195 -3.31 18.74 -16.09
C ASN A 195 -4.68 18.04 -16.00
N ILE A 196 -5.72 18.70 -16.51
CA ILE A 196 -7.06 18.11 -16.69
C ILE A 196 -7.43 18.33 -18.16
N ALA A 197 -7.72 17.26 -18.89
CA ALA A 197 -8.10 17.37 -20.29
C ALA A 197 -9.44 18.14 -20.46
N PRO A 198 -9.59 18.98 -21.50
CA PRO A 198 -10.87 19.57 -21.85
C PRO A 198 -11.94 18.49 -22.06
N GLY A 199 -13.16 18.75 -21.59
CA GLY A 199 -14.26 17.78 -21.67
C GLY A 199 -14.18 16.64 -20.65
N THR A 200 -13.27 16.72 -19.66
CA THR A 200 -13.29 15.80 -18.52
C THR A 200 -14.62 15.91 -17.79
N VAL A 201 -15.31 14.78 -17.65
CA VAL A 201 -16.58 14.68 -16.90
C VAL A 201 -16.46 13.79 -15.66
N MET A 202 -15.37 13.02 -15.57
CA MET A 202 -15.04 12.19 -14.43
C MET A 202 -13.52 12.03 -14.32
N LEU A 203 -13.00 12.18 -13.09
CA LEU A 203 -11.60 12.00 -12.75
C LEU A 203 -11.48 11.08 -11.53
N LEU A 204 -10.60 10.09 -11.62
CA LEU A 204 -10.29 9.16 -10.53
C LEU A 204 -8.93 9.53 -9.91
N THR A 205 -8.91 9.76 -8.60
CA THR A 205 -7.66 9.78 -7.82
C THR A 205 -7.55 8.54 -6.95
N ASN A 206 -6.38 7.91 -7.01
CA ASN A 206 -6.02 6.78 -6.18
C ASN A 206 -4.71 7.08 -5.44
N CYS A 207 -4.82 7.34 -4.14
CA CYS A 207 -3.68 7.70 -3.31
C CYS A 207 -3.50 6.68 -2.21
N ILE A 208 -2.26 6.27 -2.00
CA ILE A 208 -1.92 5.40 -0.88
C ILE A 208 -0.59 5.80 -0.27
N PHE A 209 -0.62 5.93 1.05
CA PHE A 209 0.55 6.23 1.87
C PHE A 209 0.74 5.12 2.89
N PHE A 210 2.00 4.77 3.13
CA PHE A 210 2.36 3.74 4.10
C PHE A 210 3.46 4.22 5.03
N ARG A 211 3.23 3.96 6.31
CA ARG A 211 4.14 4.19 7.40
C ARG A 211 3.97 3.06 8.40
N ALA A 212 5.03 2.32 8.68
CA ALA A 212 5.00 1.27 9.69
C ALA A 212 6.34 1.16 10.41
N ARG A 213 6.33 0.78 11.69
CA ARG A 213 7.56 0.54 12.44
C ARG A 213 8.13 -0.84 12.19
N TRP A 214 9.45 -0.97 12.11
CA TRP A 214 10.07 -2.29 12.04
C TRP A 214 9.76 -3.10 13.31
N GLN A 215 9.67 -4.42 13.18
CA GLN A 215 9.63 -5.28 14.37
C GLN A 215 10.96 -5.21 15.13
N GLN A 216 12.06 -5.09 14.41
CA GLN A 216 13.41 -4.85 14.92
C GLN A 216 13.96 -3.57 14.27
N GLU A 217 13.99 -2.47 15.03
CA GLU A 217 14.50 -1.18 14.54
C GLU A 217 16.03 -1.22 14.34
N PHE A 218 16.52 -0.43 13.39
CA PHE A 218 17.95 -0.17 13.23
C PHE A 218 18.39 0.88 14.26
N ASP A 219 19.64 0.82 14.73
CA ASP A 219 20.22 1.91 15.53
C ASP A 219 20.72 3.01 14.57
N PRO A 220 20.21 4.26 14.65
CA PRO A 220 20.73 5.36 13.84
C PRO A 220 22.23 5.61 13.99
N LYS A 221 22.84 5.20 15.11
CA LYS A 221 24.30 5.30 15.31
C LYS A 221 25.10 4.28 14.49
N ALA A 222 24.45 3.19 14.06
CA ALA A 222 25.04 2.18 13.19
C ALA A 222 24.95 2.55 11.70
N THR A 223 24.10 3.52 11.34
CA THR A 223 23.96 4.01 9.96
C THR A 223 25.20 4.79 9.52
N LYS A 224 25.76 4.43 8.36
CA LYS A 224 26.97 5.04 7.81
C LYS A 224 26.84 5.27 6.30
N GLU A 225 27.58 6.24 5.77
CA GLU A 225 27.67 6.44 4.33
C GLU A 225 28.44 5.29 3.67
N GLU A 226 27.79 4.55 2.77
CA GLU A 226 28.39 3.45 2.03
C GLU A 226 28.09 3.57 0.53
N ASP A 227 28.87 2.84 -0.29
CA ASP A 227 28.65 2.79 -1.73
C ASP A 227 27.40 1.97 -2.05
N PHE A 228 26.52 2.53 -2.87
CA PHE A 228 25.51 1.83 -3.65
C PHE A 228 25.93 1.81 -5.12
N ILE A 229 25.96 0.62 -5.71
CA ILE A 229 26.41 0.35 -7.07
C ILE A 229 25.19 0.44 -8.00
N LEU A 230 25.16 1.42 -8.89
CA LEU A 230 24.11 1.61 -9.88
C LEU A 230 24.27 0.66 -11.08
N ASP A 231 23.22 0.56 -11.89
CA ASP A 231 23.32 -0.08 -13.21
C ASP A 231 24.37 0.66 -14.07
N GLY A 232 25.37 -0.08 -14.57
CA GLY A 232 26.53 0.51 -15.26
C GLY A 232 27.77 0.71 -14.38
N ASN A 233 27.75 0.22 -13.13
CA ASN A 233 28.88 0.18 -12.20
C ASN A 233 29.32 1.54 -11.65
N GLU A 234 28.51 2.58 -11.85
CA GLU A 234 28.64 3.86 -11.13
C GLU A 234 28.34 3.66 -9.64
N ARG A 235 28.97 4.46 -8.76
CA ARG A 235 28.74 4.38 -7.32
C ARG A 235 28.23 5.70 -6.79
N VAL A 236 27.18 5.63 -5.96
CA VAL A 236 26.67 6.76 -5.19
C VAL A 236 26.81 6.48 -3.70
N LYS A 237 27.07 7.51 -2.90
CA LYS A 237 27.08 7.40 -1.45
C LYS A 237 25.65 7.48 -0.92
N VAL A 238 25.27 6.52 -0.09
CA VAL A 238 23.98 6.53 0.60
C VAL A 238 24.12 6.19 2.08
N PRO A 239 23.22 6.73 2.92
CA PRO A 239 23.07 6.30 4.31
C PRO A 239 22.62 4.82 4.36
N MET A 240 23.55 3.94 4.68
CA MET A 240 23.35 2.50 4.81
C MET A 240 23.08 2.16 6.27
N MET A 241 21.86 1.71 6.56
CA MET A 241 21.46 1.23 7.89
C MET A 241 21.99 -0.18 8.10
N PHE A 242 22.34 -0.53 9.34
CA PHE A 242 22.88 -1.85 9.69
C PHE A 242 22.20 -2.46 10.92
N HIS A 243 21.83 -3.73 10.82
CA HIS A 243 21.31 -4.51 11.95
C HIS A 243 21.64 -5.99 11.79
N GLY A 244 22.29 -6.57 12.80
CA GLY A 244 22.48 -8.02 12.93
C GLY A 244 21.34 -8.63 13.76
N GLY A 245 20.62 -9.61 13.19
CA GLY A 245 19.43 -10.16 13.82
C GLY A 245 18.92 -11.45 13.19
N MET A 246 17.81 -11.97 13.70
CA MET A 246 17.16 -13.17 13.16
C MET A 246 16.11 -12.80 12.12
N TYR A 247 16.37 -13.15 10.86
CA TYR A 247 15.52 -12.85 9.70
C TYR A 247 15.20 -14.11 8.91
N GLU A 248 14.09 -14.08 8.16
CA GLU A 248 13.79 -15.11 7.17
C GLU A 248 14.55 -14.79 5.88
N THR A 249 15.38 -15.73 5.41
CA THR A 249 16.19 -15.54 4.20
C THR A 249 16.40 -16.83 3.43
N GLY A 250 16.64 -16.71 2.13
CA GLY A 250 16.93 -17.84 1.24
C GLY A 250 17.59 -17.38 -0.06
N TYR A 251 18.29 -18.28 -0.74
CA TYR A 251 18.92 -18.01 -2.04
C TYR A 251 18.28 -18.87 -3.12
N ASP A 252 17.70 -18.24 -4.14
CA ASP A 252 17.13 -18.92 -5.30
C ASP A 252 18.23 -19.14 -6.33
N LYS A 253 18.75 -20.38 -6.39
CA LYS A 253 19.78 -20.79 -7.35
C LYS A 253 19.30 -20.70 -8.80
N GLN A 254 17.99 -20.87 -9.06
CA GLN A 254 17.45 -20.85 -10.41
C GLN A 254 17.48 -19.44 -11.00
N LEU A 255 17.18 -18.43 -10.18
CA LEU A 255 17.12 -17.03 -10.60
C LEU A 255 18.34 -16.21 -10.20
N SER A 256 19.25 -16.80 -9.43
CA SER A 256 20.46 -16.15 -8.89
C SER A 256 20.09 -14.88 -8.12
N CYS A 257 19.30 -15.05 -7.06
CA CYS A 257 18.90 -13.94 -6.19
C CYS A 257 18.71 -14.35 -4.73
N THR A 258 19.01 -13.42 -3.84
CA THR A 258 18.75 -13.55 -2.40
C THR A 258 17.38 -12.94 -2.06
N ILE A 259 16.61 -13.66 -1.25
CA ILE A 259 15.33 -13.22 -0.70
C ILE A 259 15.52 -12.95 0.78
N LEU A 260 15.13 -11.77 1.25
CA LEU A 260 15.18 -11.37 2.65
C LEU A 260 13.80 -10.85 3.06
N GLU A 261 13.21 -11.38 4.14
CA GLU A 261 11.97 -10.87 4.70
C GLU A 261 12.22 -10.15 6.03
N MET A 262 11.73 -8.92 6.09
CA MET A 262 11.81 -8.04 7.24
C MET A 262 10.40 -7.67 7.72
N PRO A 263 9.97 -8.15 8.90
CA PRO A 263 8.66 -7.83 9.43
C PRO A 263 8.60 -6.41 10.01
N TYR A 264 7.47 -5.74 9.76
CA TYR A 264 7.05 -4.57 10.53
C TYR A 264 6.28 -5.03 11.78
N GLN A 265 5.99 -4.10 12.69
CA GLN A 265 5.01 -4.30 13.74
C GLN A 265 3.64 -4.67 13.12
N GLY A 266 2.94 -5.63 13.74
CA GLY A 266 1.66 -6.14 13.24
C GLY A 266 1.82 -7.22 12.18
N THR A 267 1.11 -7.10 11.06
CA THR A 267 0.98 -8.17 10.05
C THR A 267 1.65 -7.84 8.73
N ILE A 268 2.42 -6.76 8.65
CA ILE A 268 3.04 -6.31 7.40
C ILE A 268 4.49 -6.79 7.34
N THR A 269 4.92 -7.23 6.17
CA THR A 269 6.29 -7.70 5.93
C THR A 269 6.82 -7.10 4.63
N ALA A 270 8.05 -6.57 4.66
CA ALA A 270 8.81 -6.23 3.47
C ALA A 270 9.63 -7.44 3.02
N THR A 271 9.39 -7.93 1.81
CA THR A 271 10.28 -8.86 1.12
C THR A 271 11.20 -8.08 0.21
N PHE A 272 12.51 -8.21 0.41
CA PHE A 272 13.53 -7.73 -0.52
C PHE A 272 14.02 -8.87 -1.39
N ILE A 273 14.17 -8.59 -2.69
CA ILE A 273 14.73 -9.50 -3.66
C ILE A 273 15.97 -8.82 -4.22
N LEU A 274 17.13 -9.39 -3.92
CA LEU A 274 18.44 -8.88 -4.29
C LEU A 274 19.04 -9.82 -5.33
N PRO A 275 18.91 -9.53 -6.64
CA PRO A 275 19.56 -10.32 -7.68
C PRO A 275 21.08 -10.27 -7.54
N ASP A 276 21.75 -11.34 -7.98
CA ASP A 276 23.20 -11.29 -8.21
C ASP A 276 23.51 -10.29 -9.34
N GLU A 277 24.78 -9.92 -9.45
CA GLU A 277 25.23 -8.97 -10.47
C GLU A 277 24.83 -9.42 -11.88
N GLY A 278 24.20 -8.52 -12.64
CA GLY A 278 23.71 -8.80 -13.98
C GLY A 278 22.47 -9.71 -14.06
N LYS A 279 21.86 -10.12 -12.94
CA LYS A 279 20.71 -11.06 -12.92
C LYS A 279 19.34 -10.41 -12.76
N MET A 280 19.27 -9.08 -12.62
CA MET A 280 18.00 -8.35 -12.49
C MET A 280 16.98 -8.73 -13.57
N LYS A 281 17.38 -8.73 -14.86
CA LYS A 281 16.49 -9.09 -15.97
C LYS A 281 15.92 -10.51 -15.87
N ASN A 282 16.70 -11.46 -15.34
CA ASN A 282 16.25 -12.85 -15.16
C ASN A 282 15.18 -12.91 -14.07
N VAL A 283 15.40 -12.22 -12.96
CA VAL A 283 14.44 -12.11 -11.86
C VAL A 283 13.15 -11.44 -12.35
N GLU A 284 13.25 -10.33 -13.09
CA GLU A 284 12.10 -9.60 -13.63
C GLU A 284 11.28 -10.45 -14.62
N ALA A 285 11.95 -11.17 -15.53
CA ALA A 285 11.29 -12.04 -16.50
C ALA A 285 10.53 -13.19 -15.80
N ALA A 286 11.09 -13.72 -14.72
CA ALA A 286 10.50 -14.79 -13.92
C ALA A 286 9.58 -14.28 -12.79
N PHE A 287 9.33 -12.98 -12.69
CA PHE A 287 8.52 -12.39 -11.63
C PHE A 287 7.03 -12.67 -11.87
N LYS A 288 6.55 -13.80 -11.34
CA LYS A 288 5.17 -14.31 -11.42
C LYS A 288 4.75 -14.93 -10.09
N ARG A 289 3.45 -15.15 -9.89
CA ARG A 289 2.90 -15.74 -8.65
C ARG A 289 3.62 -17.02 -8.23
N ASP A 290 3.80 -17.97 -9.14
CA ASP A 290 4.49 -19.24 -8.82
C ASP A 290 5.91 -19.03 -8.28
N THR A 291 6.59 -17.97 -8.74
CA THR A 291 7.94 -17.63 -8.25
C THR A 291 7.87 -17.07 -6.83
N LEU A 292 6.92 -16.19 -6.55
CA LEU A 292 6.67 -15.69 -5.19
C LEU A 292 6.29 -16.83 -4.24
N ASP A 293 5.48 -17.79 -4.68
CA ASP A 293 5.09 -18.97 -3.90
C ASP A 293 6.28 -19.90 -3.63
N ARG A 294 7.21 -20.05 -4.60
CA ARG A 294 8.46 -20.79 -4.38
C ARG A 294 9.35 -20.08 -3.36
N TRP A 295 9.54 -18.76 -3.47
CA TRP A 295 10.36 -18.00 -2.53
C TRP A 295 9.82 -18.08 -1.10
N LYS A 296 8.49 -18.05 -0.91
CA LYS A 296 7.88 -18.23 0.41
C LYS A 296 8.21 -19.59 1.06
N LYS A 297 8.42 -20.64 0.26
CA LYS A 297 8.82 -21.97 0.74
C LYS A 297 10.34 -22.13 0.91
N LEU A 298 11.10 -21.23 0.28
CA LEU A 298 12.57 -21.26 0.23
C LEU A 298 13.21 -20.58 1.43
N VAL A 299 12.59 -19.51 1.94
CA VAL A 299 13.12 -18.74 3.07
C VAL A 299 13.08 -19.56 4.36
N SER A 300 14.10 -19.35 5.19
CA SER A 300 14.25 -19.97 6.51
C SER A 300 14.89 -18.99 7.48
N ARG A 301 14.55 -19.12 8.76
CA ARG A 301 15.05 -18.23 9.80
C ARG A 301 16.54 -18.44 10.05
N ARG A 302 17.35 -17.38 9.90
CA ARG A 302 18.81 -17.39 10.11
C ARG A 302 19.28 -16.11 10.80
N VAL A 303 20.48 -16.16 11.40
CA VAL A 303 21.18 -14.97 11.86
C VAL A 303 21.78 -14.27 10.63
N VAL A 304 21.40 -13.02 10.42
CA VAL A 304 21.78 -12.23 9.24
C VAL A 304 22.25 -10.85 9.68
N ASP A 305 23.37 -10.42 9.11
CA ASP A 305 23.84 -9.04 9.13
C ASP A 305 23.27 -8.31 7.92
N VAL A 306 22.26 -7.47 8.16
CA VAL A 306 21.53 -6.75 7.10
C VAL A 306 22.08 -5.34 6.97
N SER A 307 22.50 -4.98 5.75
CA SER A 307 22.78 -3.60 5.34
C SER A 307 21.73 -3.14 4.33
N LEU A 308 20.94 -2.13 4.69
CA LEU A 308 19.80 -1.63 3.91
C LEU A 308 19.90 -0.10 3.75
N PRO A 309 19.87 0.45 2.52
CA PRO A 309 19.91 1.90 2.35
C PRO A 309 18.65 2.54 2.91
N ARG A 310 18.79 3.70 3.55
CA ARG A 310 17.66 4.60 3.79
C ARG A 310 17.25 5.22 2.46
N PHE A 311 15.98 5.18 2.12
CA PHE A 311 15.47 5.79 0.88
C PHE A 311 14.04 6.30 1.02
N SER A 312 13.69 7.23 0.14
CA SER A 312 12.31 7.65 -0.10
C SER A 312 12.02 7.47 -1.58
N ILE A 313 10.90 6.85 -1.90
CA ILE A 313 10.48 6.61 -3.27
C ILE A 313 9.02 7.01 -3.45
N THR A 314 8.77 7.73 -4.54
CA THR A 314 7.44 8.13 -4.98
C THR A 314 7.25 7.60 -6.39
N GLY A 315 6.14 6.90 -6.62
CA GLY A 315 5.70 6.58 -7.97
C GLY A 315 4.42 7.32 -8.29
N ASN A 316 4.44 8.08 -9.39
CA ASN A 316 3.29 8.80 -9.92
C ASN A 316 3.02 8.27 -11.33
N TYR A 317 1.84 7.70 -11.54
CA TYR A 317 1.47 7.06 -12.79
C TYR A 317 0.16 7.64 -13.33
N ASP A 318 0.21 8.01 -14.61
CA ASP A 318 -0.98 8.10 -15.45
C ASP A 318 -1.50 6.67 -15.70
N LEU A 319 -2.62 6.33 -15.06
CA LEU A 319 -3.22 5.01 -15.15
C LEU A 319 -3.89 4.77 -16.50
N LYS A 320 -4.32 5.81 -17.22
CA LYS A 320 -4.84 5.67 -18.57
C LYS A 320 -3.76 5.13 -19.49
N ARG A 321 -2.58 5.76 -19.49
CA ARG A 321 -1.44 5.26 -20.26
C ARG A 321 -0.97 3.89 -19.74
N THR A 322 -0.85 3.74 -18.42
CA THR A 322 -0.29 2.53 -17.82
C THR A 322 -1.14 1.28 -18.08
N LEU A 323 -2.46 1.40 -17.89
CA LEU A 323 -3.40 0.28 -18.05
C LEU A 323 -3.70 -0.03 -19.52
N SER A 324 -3.50 0.91 -20.44
CA SER A 324 -3.57 0.62 -21.88
C SER A 324 -2.59 -0.49 -22.31
N HIS A 325 -1.41 -0.57 -21.68
CA HIS A 325 -0.44 -1.65 -21.91
C HIS A 325 -0.93 -3.03 -21.42
N LEU A 326 -1.98 -3.06 -20.61
CA LEU A 326 -2.67 -4.27 -20.14
C LEU A 326 -3.99 -4.52 -20.90
N GLY A 327 -4.27 -3.74 -21.95
CA GLY A 327 -5.47 -3.88 -22.78
C GLY A 327 -6.74 -3.32 -22.15
N ILE A 328 -6.62 -2.39 -21.20
CA ILE A 328 -7.75 -1.65 -20.64
C ILE A 328 -7.76 -0.26 -21.28
N THR A 329 -8.59 -0.07 -22.31
CA THR A 329 -8.66 1.20 -23.04
C THR A 329 -10.07 1.77 -23.08
N LYS A 330 -11.10 0.93 -23.21
CA LYS A 330 -12.47 1.37 -23.44
C LYS A 330 -13.03 2.30 -22.37
N ILE A 331 -12.68 2.09 -21.10
CA ILE A 331 -13.13 2.96 -20.00
C ILE A 331 -12.65 4.42 -20.17
N PHE A 332 -11.59 4.65 -20.93
CA PHE A 332 -11.02 5.96 -21.22
C PHE A 332 -11.47 6.55 -22.57
N GLU A 333 -12.28 5.82 -23.33
CA GLU A 333 -12.78 6.17 -24.66
C GLU A 333 -14.25 6.64 -24.58
N GLU A 334 -14.73 7.37 -25.60
CA GLU A 334 -16.10 7.93 -25.60
C GLU A 334 -17.21 6.87 -25.63
N HIS A 335 -16.88 5.67 -26.12
CA HIS A 335 -17.75 4.50 -26.12
C HIS A 335 -17.50 3.58 -24.92
N GLY A 336 -16.81 4.06 -23.88
CA GLY A 336 -16.75 3.39 -22.60
C GLY A 336 -18.16 3.23 -22.02
N ASP A 337 -18.61 2.00 -21.84
CA ASP A 337 -19.95 1.75 -21.32
C ASP A 337 -19.96 1.91 -19.80
N LEU A 338 -20.32 3.13 -19.40
CA LEU A 338 -20.48 3.57 -18.02
C LEU A 338 -21.94 3.97 -17.73
N THR A 339 -22.89 3.36 -18.43
CA THR A 339 -24.33 3.67 -18.33
C THR A 339 -24.92 3.34 -16.95
N ARG A 340 -24.30 2.42 -16.19
CA ARG A 340 -24.65 2.19 -14.78
C ARG A 340 -24.24 3.37 -13.87
N ILE A 341 -23.34 4.24 -14.33
CA ILE A 341 -23.07 5.52 -13.67
C ILE A 341 -24.11 6.56 -14.11
N ALA A 342 -24.25 6.83 -15.40
CA ALA A 342 -25.23 7.79 -15.91
C ALA A 342 -25.96 7.22 -17.15
N PRO A 343 -27.23 6.78 -17.02
CA PRO A 343 -27.90 6.03 -18.08
C PRO A 343 -28.25 6.86 -19.34
N HIS A 344 -28.26 8.19 -19.24
CA HIS A 344 -28.66 9.09 -20.34
C HIS A 344 -27.50 9.91 -20.91
N ARG A 345 -26.24 9.57 -20.58
CA ARG A 345 -25.07 10.27 -21.12
C ARG A 345 -23.93 9.29 -21.41
N SER A 346 -23.29 9.46 -22.56
CA SER A 346 -22.00 8.81 -22.81
C SER A 346 -20.97 9.39 -21.86
N LEU A 347 -20.30 8.52 -21.10
CA LEU A 347 -19.28 8.90 -20.12
C LEU A 347 -17.98 8.18 -20.43
N LYS A 348 -16.88 8.84 -20.09
CA LYS A 348 -15.54 8.25 -20.07
C LYS A 348 -14.81 8.71 -18.82
N VAL A 349 -13.87 7.90 -18.35
CA VAL A 349 -12.87 8.37 -17.39
C VAL A 349 -11.89 9.25 -18.16
N GLY A 350 -11.88 10.55 -17.88
CA GLY A 350 -10.97 11.49 -18.55
C GLY A 350 -9.54 11.25 -18.11
N GLU A 351 -9.35 11.28 -16.79
CA GLU A 351 -8.06 11.17 -16.12
C GLU A 351 -8.14 10.14 -14.98
N ALA A 352 -7.10 9.33 -14.82
CA ALA A 352 -6.93 8.42 -13.70
C ALA A 352 -5.47 8.44 -13.25
N VAL A 353 -5.23 8.85 -12.01
CA VAL A 353 -3.86 9.04 -11.49
C VAL A 353 -3.65 8.22 -10.23
N HIS A 354 -2.50 7.55 -10.18
CA HIS A 354 -2.03 6.83 -9.00
C HIS A 354 -0.78 7.50 -8.45
N GLU A 355 -0.77 7.75 -7.14
CA GLU A 355 0.45 8.09 -6.43
C GLU A 355 0.64 7.20 -5.20
N ALA A 356 1.84 6.62 -5.10
CA ALA A 356 2.29 5.82 -3.97
C ALA A 356 3.60 6.40 -3.45
N VAL A 357 3.67 6.56 -2.12
CA VAL A 357 4.84 7.10 -1.43
C VAL A 357 5.30 6.10 -0.36
N LEU A 358 6.58 5.79 -0.34
CA LEU A 358 7.24 4.99 0.69
C LEU A 358 8.49 5.70 1.17
N LYS A 359 8.60 5.82 2.49
CA LYS A 359 9.83 6.25 3.16
C LYS A 359 10.30 5.11 4.05
N MET A 360 11.55 4.70 3.89
CA MET A 360 12.17 3.63 4.66
C MET A 360 13.36 4.19 5.43
N ASP A 361 13.26 4.15 6.76
CA ASP A 361 14.28 4.62 7.70
C ASP A 361 14.53 3.62 8.84
N GLU A 362 15.39 3.98 9.79
CA GLU A 362 15.84 3.10 10.85
C GLU A 362 14.71 2.59 11.74
N LYS A 363 13.64 3.37 11.87
CA LYS A 363 12.50 3.01 12.70
C LYS A 363 11.51 2.13 11.93
N GLY A 364 11.72 1.94 10.63
CA GLY A 364 10.73 1.51 9.67
C GLY A 364 10.15 2.74 9.03
N THR A 365 9.33 3.45 9.82
CA THR A 365 8.78 4.76 9.50
C THR A 365 8.35 5.49 10.78
N GLU A 366 9.14 6.49 11.18
CA GLU A 366 9.06 7.42 12.35
C GLU A 366 8.41 6.92 13.67
N GLY A 367 9.23 6.91 14.74
CA GLY A 367 8.98 6.14 15.96
C GLY A 367 9.84 6.51 17.17
N ALA A 368 10.47 5.58 17.90
CA ALA A 368 11.40 5.79 19.03
C ALA A 368 11.97 4.43 19.48
N ALA A 369 13.29 4.35 19.63
CA ALA A 369 14.07 3.13 19.83
C ALA A 369 13.84 2.48 21.21
N GLY A 370 13.80 1.14 21.22
CA GLY A 370 13.91 0.32 22.43
C GLY A 370 15.11 -0.62 22.30
N SER A 371 16.01 -0.60 23.27
CA SER A 371 17.21 -1.43 23.30
C SER A 371 16.86 -2.90 23.57
N GLY A 372 17.15 -3.80 22.61
CA GLY A 372 17.09 -5.25 22.80
C GLY A 372 18.47 -5.85 23.02
N ALA A 373 18.60 -6.77 23.97
CA ALA A 373 19.85 -7.47 24.27
C ALA A 373 20.26 -8.40 23.11
N GLN A 374 21.49 -8.24 22.60
CA GLN A 374 22.05 -9.10 21.55
C GLN A 374 22.68 -10.35 22.19
N THR A 375 22.20 -11.54 21.79
CA THR A 375 22.85 -12.81 22.13
C THR A 375 23.90 -13.13 21.08
N LEU A 376 25.07 -13.62 21.48
CA LEU A 376 26.16 -13.95 20.56
C LEU A 376 25.76 -15.14 19.66
N PRO A 377 25.84 -15.02 18.32
CA PRO A 377 25.55 -16.13 17.41
C PRO A 377 26.53 -17.29 17.59
N MET A 378 26.05 -18.54 17.58
CA MET A 378 26.90 -19.74 17.55
C MET A 378 27.49 -20.02 16.15
N GLU A 379 26.98 -19.36 15.11
CA GLU A 379 27.42 -19.48 13.71
C GLU A 379 27.77 -18.10 13.14
N THR A 380 28.68 -18.03 12.16
CA THR A 380 28.98 -16.78 11.45
C THR A 380 27.71 -16.27 10.75
N PRO A 381 27.26 -15.03 11.04
CA PRO A 381 26.09 -14.46 10.40
C PRO A 381 26.20 -14.43 8.88
N VAL A 382 25.08 -14.65 8.19
CA VAL A 382 25.01 -14.42 6.74
C VAL A 382 24.97 -12.91 6.49
N SER A 383 25.90 -12.38 5.71
CA SER A 383 25.88 -10.96 5.34
C SER A 383 24.99 -10.72 4.12
N ILE A 384 23.98 -9.86 4.24
CA ILE A 384 23.12 -9.44 3.13
C ILE A 384 23.17 -7.91 3.04
N LYS A 385 23.80 -7.43 1.97
CA LYS A 385 23.96 -6.01 1.71
C LYS A 385 23.21 -5.58 0.45
N LEU A 386 22.18 -4.76 0.63
CA LEU A 386 21.36 -4.21 -0.44
C LEU A 386 22.01 -2.95 -1.04
N ASN A 387 23.23 -3.12 -1.59
CA ASN A 387 24.03 -2.04 -2.17
C ASN A 387 24.05 -2.04 -3.71
N ARG A 388 23.02 -2.60 -4.34
CA ARG A 388 22.84 -2.67 -5.79
C ARG A 388 21.34 -2.80 -6.11
N PRO A 389 20.89 -2.65 -7.36
CA PRO A 389 19.47 -2.64 -7.67
C PRO A 389 18.72 -3.86 -7.12
N PHE A 390 17.62 -3.61 -6.44
CA PHE A 390 16.83 -4.63 -5.77
C PHE A 390 15.33 -4.39 -5.93
N LEU A 391 14.53 -5.42 -5.72
CA LEU A 391 13.06 -5.30 -5.67
C LEU A 391 12.59 -5.30 -4.22
N VAL A 392 11.52 -4.58 -3.96
CA VAL A 392 10.83 -4.56 -2.66
C VAL A 392 9.36 -4.86 -2.86
N CYS A 393 8.83 -5.77 -2.05
CA CYS A 393 7.43 -6.15 -2.05
C CYS A 393 6.90 -6.11 -0.62
N ILE A 394 5.97 -5.19 -0.34
CA ILE A 394 5.35 -5.04 0.98
C ILE A 394 4.01 -5.75 0.96
N ARG A 395 3.82 -6.70 1.89
CA ARG A 395 2.64 -7.58 1.93
C ARG A 395 2.02 -7.65 3.31
N ASP A 396 0.72 -7.86 3.36
CA ASP A 396 0.05 -8.33 4.59
C ASP A 396 0.15 -9.85 4.67
N SER A 397 0.71 -10.37 5.76
CA SER A 397 0.98 -11.80 5.94
C SER A 397 -0.29 -12.64 6.17
N VAL A 398 -1.38 -12.04 6.67
CA VAL A 398 -2.62 -12.75 7.00
C VAL A 398 -3.45 -13.04 5.76
N VAL A 399 -3.62 -12.04 4.89
CA VAL A 399 -4.34 -12.22 3.61
C VAL A 399 -3.39 -12.53 2.45
N SER A 400 -2.07 -12.38 2.64
CA SER A 400 -1.02 -12.58 1.63
C SER A 400 -1.10 -11.61 0.44
N THR A 401 -1.68 -10.42 0.62
CA THR A 401 -1.86 -9.44 -0.46
C THR A 401 -0.65 -8.53 -0.62
N ILE A 402 -0.29 -8.21 -1.86
CA ILE A 402 0.77 -7.25 -2.19
C ILE A 402 0.20 -5.84 -2.07
N ILE A 403 0.67 -5.10 -1.07
CA ILE A 403 0.27 -3.72 -0.83
C ILE A 403 1.12 -2.79 -1.69
N PHE A 404 2.44 -2.98 -1.72
CA PHE A 404 3.36 -2.22 -2.56
C PHE A 404 4.34 -3.13 -3.28
N LEU A 405 4.72 -2.71 -4.47
CA LEU A 405 5.75 -3.35 -5.25
C LEU A 405 6.63 -2.29 -5.89
N GLY A 406 7.95 -2.48 -5.81
CA GLY A 406 8.90 -1.56 -6.41
C GLY A 406 10.24 -2.17 -6.78
N LYS A 407 10.96 -1.40 -7.59
CA LYS A 407 12.35 -1.61 -7.99
C LYS A 407 13.12 -0.35 -7.58
N ILE A 408 14.18 -0.54 -6.81
CA ILE A 408 15.11 0.51 -6.44
C ILE A 408 16.36 0.33 -7.30
N VAL A 409 16.55 1.20 -8.28
CA VAL A 409 17.77 1.31 -9.10
C VAL A 409 18.72 2.33 -8.48
N ASN A 410 18.18 3.42 -7.93
CA ASN A 410 18.94 4.44 -7.22
C ASN A 410 18.20 4.90 -5.95
N PRO A 411 18.73 4.65 -4.74
CA PRO A 411 18.10 5.05 -3.48
C PRO A 411 18.17 6.55 -3.15
N THR A 412 18.96 7.36 -3.86
CA THR A 412 19.09 8.80 -3.58
C THR A 412 17.87 9.63 -3.96
N GLY A 413 16.91 9.04 -4.71
CA GLY A 413 15.69 9.72 -5.14
C GLY A 413 15.95 10.83 -6.15
N GLN A 414 15.99 10.46 -7.44
CA GLN A 414 15.82 11.41 -8.55
C GLN A 414 14.45 11.22 -9.21
#